data_AF-A0A970VV18-F1
#
_entry.id   AF-A0A970VV18-F1
#
_cell.length_a   1.000
_cell.length_b   1.000
_cell.length_c   1.000
_cell.angle_alpha   90.00
_cell.angle_beta   90.00
_cell.angle_gamma   90.00
#
_symmetry.space_group_name_H-M   'P 1'
#
loop_
_entity.id
_entity.type
_entity.pdbx_description
1 polymer ?
#
loop_
_entity_poly.entity_id
_entity_poly.type
_entity_poly.pdbx_seq_one_letter_code
_entity_poly.pdbx_strand_id
1 'polypeptide(L)'
;MDKKQVIMVIGCQKFIIYLAWGEKKYILSYSHNPLLDYWFLVEKGFTGMLLLTKPLPIGYVSYLFNNCTTELERVGTLFKGRSIEEIVALKVRKLRKHFARLGLSKDFLTENYLQNPIPKPFFDLGKIKVLEEKLMGRILFLNEIDQFIKKKGINAGENEIQDILQILFLERKCQRLPSICFEKDGRKICHRCGQRERILSIVCASCGLKCYHCEECIALGESRSCQPLYGVPGGRRAYKLPHTSITPVMDVQLSLAQKEASAALRQFVLQPEQREKLVWAACGAGKTEVTFQAAAEVLSRGGRVLFAMPRRTPLPDIFNRLKRAFPQVPVKMIHGETKDKFSHGEIIAATTHQVLRFYSAFDLIILDEVDAYPYKDSSMLQFAVRRARRKAGKIIYLTATPSGEIYERWRKRELSCIKIPARHHGYPLPEPKIVVEKKLRRASKGFNIPEIVVDLIHETLEGDLSQLLIFVPSVFLAIHVAEELNRITQLPPFNNFNGRWVEYSHGRDEDRELKRERFIKGEFPVLVTTTLWERGITVPRVNVLVLFADAEEIFDEAALIQMAGRAGRTSSYPMGKVWFVGSRVTKSMKSARGKIHQLNIEASEKGFLKPEGLQWLNGWEDKVNCLKNG
;
A
#
# COMPACT_ATOMS: atom_id res chain seq x y z
N MET A 1 -22.81 -2.00 27.85
CA MET A 1 -23.73 -1.33 26.93
C MET A 1 -23.52 -1.89 25.53
N ASP A 2 -24.47 -2.72 25.10
CA ASP A 2 -24.50 -3.43 23.82
C ASP A 2 -24.48 -2.48 22.61
N LYS A 3 -23.48 -2.64 21.75
CA LYS A 3 -23.52 -2.18 20.34
C LYS A 3 -23.62 -3.40 19.44
N LYS A 4 -24.77 -4.08 19.44
CA LYS A 4 -25.18 -4.89 18.28
C LYS A 4 -25.46 -3.92 17.13
N GLN A 5 -24.42 -3.64 16.35
CA GLN A 5 -24.59 -3.10 15.00
C GLN A 5 -25.50 -4.10 14.28
N VAL A 6 -26.73 -3.68 13.99
CA VAL A 6 -27.61 -4.36 13.06
C VAL A 6 -26.86 -4.43 11.73
N ILE A 7 -26.27 -5.59 11.43
CA ILE A 7 -25.75 -5.88 10.11
C ILE A 7 -26.99 -5.95 9.22
N MET A 8 -27.30 -4.85 8.51
CA MET A 8 -28.22 -4.91 7.38
C MET A 8 -27.70 -6.02 6.46
N VAL A 9 -28.39 -7.15 6.42
CA VAL A 9 -28.12 -8.24 5.49
C VAL A 9 -28.51 -7.73 4.11
N ILE A 10 -27.57 -7.09 3.42
CA ILE A 10 -27.76 -6.68 2.03
C ILE A 10 -27.95 -7.96 1.21
N GLY A 11 -29.10 -8.04 0.55
CA GLY A 11 -29.52 -9.20 -0.22
C GLY A 11 -28.56 -9.55 -1.36
N CYS A 12 -28.66 -10.79 -1.82
CA CYS A 12 -27.96 -11.26 -3.01
C CYS A 12 -28.39 -10.44 -4.24
N GLN A 13 -27.45 -9.79 -4.95
CA GLN A 13 -27.76 -9.12 -6.21
C GLN A 13 -27.83 -10.14 -7.34
N LYS A 14 -28.98 -10.14 -8.04
CA LYS A 14 -29.29 -11.09 -9.09
C LYS A 14 -29.27 -10.41 -10.45
N PHE A 15 -28.79 -11.14 -11.45
CA PHE A 15 -28.66 -10.70 -12.83
C PHE A 15 -29.23 -11.76 -13.77
N ILE A 16 -29.72 -11.32 -14.92
CA ILE A 16 -30.27 -12.15 -15.98
C ILE A 16 -29.31 -12.09 -17.17
N ILE A 17 -28.91 -13.24 -17.71
CA ILE A 17 -28.18 -13.31 -18.98
C ILE A 17 -29.19 -13.16 -20.11
N TYR A 18 -28.90 -12.29 -21.06
CA TYR A 18 -29.73 -12.06 -22.22
C TYR A 18 -28.92 -12.09 -23.52
N LEU A 19 -29.64 -12.27 -24.62
CA LEU A 19 -29.15 -12.11 -25.98
C LEU A 19 -30.03 -11.08 -26.67
N ALA A 20 -29.44 -10.03 -27.22
CA ALA A 20 -30.14 -9.04 -28.03
C ALA A 20 -29.62 -9.04 -29.46
N TRP A 21 -30.48 -8.75 -30.42
CA TRP A 21 -30.12 -8.69 -31.84
C TRP A 21 -30.75 -7.49 -32.56
N GLY A 22 -30.08 -7.08 -33.63
CA GLY A 22 -30.64 -6.23 -34.67
C GLY A 22 -30.57 -6.96 -36.01
N GLU A 23 -30.60 -6.23 -37.13
CA GLU A 23 -30.63 -6.83 -38.47
C GLU A 23 -29.39 -7.67 -38.81
N LYS A 24 -28.19 -7.16 -38.48
CA LYS A 24 -26.92 -7.76 -38.93
C LYS A 24 -26.04 -8.31 -37.82
N LYS A 25 -26.36 -8.00 -36.56
CA LYS A 25 -25.50 -8.30 -35.40
C LYS A 25 -26.32 -8.72 -34.19
N TYR A 26 -25.68 -9.48 -33.30
CA TYR A 26 -26.20 -9.81 -31.98
C TYR A 26 -25.16 -9.55 -30.88
N ILE A 27 -25.63 -9.41 -29.66
CA ILE A 27 -24.83 -9.21 -28.44
C ILE A 27 -25.35 -10.11 -27.32
N LEU A 28 -24.45 -10.65 -26.52
CA LEU A 28 -24.80 -11.26 -25.23
C LEU A 28 -24.27 -10.40 -24.10
N SER A 29 -25.10 -10.19 -23.09
CA SER A 29 -24.75 -9.46 -21.88
C SER A 29 -25.63 -9.94 -20.72
N TYR A 30 -25.54 -9.27 -19.57
CA TYR A 30 -26.35 -9.57 -18.41
C TYR A 30 -26.70 -8.30 -17.62
N SER A 31 -27.88 -8.27 -17.03
CA SER A 31 -28.41 -7.09 -16.35
C SER A 31 -29.24 -7.46 -15.12
N HIS A 32 -29.29 -6.55 -14.13
CA HIS A 32 -30.27 -6.63 -13.04
C HIS A 32 -31.64 -6.18 -13.53
N ASN A 33 -31.67 -5.35 -14.58
CA ASN A 33 -32.86 -4.79 -15.21
C ASN A 33 -32.76 -4.88 -16.74
N PRO A 34 -33.12 -6.02 -17.36
CA PRO A 34 -33.00 -6.19 -18.82
C PRO A 34 -33.80 -5.18 -19.66
N LEU A 35 -34.88 -4.59 -19.13
CA LEU A 35 -35.63 -3.55 -19.83
C LEU A 35 -34.79 -2.28 -20.03
N LEU A 36 -34.00 -1.91 -19.02
CA LEU A 36 -33.05 -0.80 -19.11
C LEU A 36 -32.00 -1.04 -20.20
N ASP A 37 -31.41 -2.24 -20.21
CA ASP A 37 -30.44 -2.62 -21.23
C ASP A 37 -31.06 -2.64 -22.63
N TYR A 38 -32.29 -3.15 -22.75
CA TYR A 38 -32.95 -3.22 -24.04
C TYR A 38 -33.26 -1.82 -24.57
N TRP A 39 -33.77 -0.92 -23.73
CA TRP A 39 -33.94 0.49 -24.07
C TRP A 39 -32.64 1.12 -24.60
N PHE A 40 -31.52 0.93 -23.91
CA PHE A 40 -30.21 1.43 -24.33
C PHE A 40 -29.72 0.82 -25.66
N LEU A 41 -30.08 -0.44 -25.93
CA LEU A 41 -29.70 -1.15 -27.15
C LEU A 41 -30.59 -0.79 -28.35
N VAL A 42 -31.87 -0.46 -28.14
CA VAL A 42 -32.77 0.01 -29.20
C VAL A 42 -32.22 1.27 -29.86
N GLU A 43 -31.70 2.22 -29.06
CA GLU A 43 -31.01 3.42 -29.58
C GLU A 43 -29.75 3.08 -30.42
N LYS A 44 -29.25 1.84 -30.35
CA LYS A 44 -28.09 1.33 -31.11
C LYS A 44 -28.47 0.38 -32.25
N GLY A 45 -29.75 0.34 -32.63
CA GLY A 45 -30.28 -0.43 -33.75
C GLY A 45 -30.57 -1.91 -33.45
N PHE A 46 -30.79 -2.26 -32.18
CA PHE A 46 -31.27 -3.60 -31.80
C PHE A 46 -32.80 -3.61 -31.77
N THR A 47 -33.40 -4.67 -32.28
CA THR A 47 -34.86 -4.79 -32.51
C THR A 47 -35.50 -5.92 -31.71
N GLY A 48 -34.71 -6.78 -31.06
CA GLY A 48 -35.21 -7.84 -30.20
C GLY A 48 -34.25 -8.22 -29.07
N MET A 49 -34.81 -8.76 -27.99
CA MET A 49 -34.05 -9.31 -26.86
C MET A 49 -34.72 -10.58 -26.33
N LEU A 50 -33.90 -11.56 -25.94
CA LEU A 50 -34.29 -12.81 -25.34
C LEU A 50 -33.57 -12.98 -24.00
N LEU A 51 -34.32 -13.25 -22.94
CA LEU A 51 -33.78 -13.58 -21.63
C LEU A 51 -33.47 -15.07 -21.57
N LEU A 52 -32.19 -15.42 -21.42
CA LEU A 52 -31.70 -16.79 -21.43
C LEU A 52 -31.75 -17.44 -20.04
N THR A 53 -31.83 -16.64 -18.97
CA THR A 53 -31.88 -17.14 -17.59
C THR A 53 -32.89 -16.40 -16.71
N LYS A 54 -33.39 -17.07 -15.67
CA LYS A 54 -33.97 -16.41 -14.49
C LYS A 54 -32.89 -15.62 -13.72
N PRO A 55 -33.27 -14.69 -12.81
CA PRO A 55 -32.31 -13.95 -12.00
C PRO A 55 -31.40 -14.87 -11.17
N LEU A 56 -30.08 -14.76 -11.38
CA LEU A 56 -29.04 -15.54 -10.72
C LEU A 56 -28.01 -14.64 -10.04
N PRO A 57 -27.36 -15.07 -8.94
CA PRO A 57 -26.31 -14.27 -8.29
C PRO A 57 -25.15 -13.96 -9.25
N ILE A 58 -24.54 -12.77 -9.11
CA ILE A 58 -23.48 -12.30 -10.01
C ILE A 58 -22.30 -13.27 -10.18
N GLY A 59 -21.88 -14.00 -9.15
CA GLY A 59 -20.80 -14.99 -9.25
C GLY A 59 -21.13 -16.12 -10.23
N TYR A 60 -22.37 -16.62 -10.20
CA TYR A 60 -22.84 -17.64 -11.14
C TYR A 60 -22.98 -17.04 -12.54
N VAL A 61 -23.58 -15.86 -12.66
CA VAL A 61 -23.76 -15.16 -13.93
C VAL A 61 -22.41 -14.89 -14.59
N SER A 62 -21.42 -14.39 -13.85
CA SER A 62 -20.08 -14.14 -14.36
C SER A 62 -19.40 -15.43 -14.85
N TYR A 63 -19.50 -16.54 -14.09
CA TYR A 63 -18.95 -17.83 -14.54
C TYR A 63 -19.61 -18.31 -15.84
N LEU A 64 -20.94 -18.32 -15.88
CA LEU A 64 -21.71 -18.74 -17.05
C LEU A 64 -21.39 -17.88 -18.26
N PHE A 65 -21.45 -16.56 -18.09
CA PHE A 65 -21.17 -15.58 -19.12
C PHE A 65 -19.74 -15.74 -19.67
N ASN A 66 -18.74 -15.89 -18.80
CA ASN A 66 -17.35 -16.04 -19.23
C ASN A 66 -17.07 -17.35 -20.00
N ASN A 67 -17.79 -18.43 -19.69
CA ASN A 67 -17.60 -19.72 -20.34
C ASN A 67 -18.50 -19.91 -21.58
N CYS A 68 -19.59 -19.15 -21.70
CA CYS A 68 -20.57 -19.30 -22.77
C CYS A 68 -20.47 -18.22 -23.87
N THR A 69 -19.68 -17.16 -23.65
CA THR A 69 -19.52 -16.04 -24.59
C THR A 69 -18.06 -15.75 -24.94
N THR A 70 -17.84 -15.35 -26.18
CA THR A 70 -16.55 -14.82 -26.69
C THR A 70 -16.47 -13.31 -26.52
N GLU A 71 -15.28 -12.70 -26.59
CA GLU A 71 -15.15 -11.23 -26.48
C GLU A 71 -15.93 -10.48 -27.58
N LEU A 72 -15.92 -11.00 -28.81
CA LEU A 72 -16.69 -10.42 -29.93
C LEU A 72 -18.20 -10.41 -29.65
N GLU A 73 -18.73 -11.48 -29.08
CA GLU A 73 -20.16 -11.56 -28.72
C GLU A 73 -20.56 -10.60 -27.60
N ARG A 74 -19.62 -10.19 -26.75
CA ARG A 74 -19.88 -9.23 -25.64
C ARG A 74 -19.91 -7.79 -26.11
N VAL A 75 -19.27 -7.49 -27.25
CA VAL A 75 -19.23 -6.14 -27.83
C VAL A 75 -20.18 -5.98 -29.03
N GLY A 76 -20.64 -7.10 -29.59
CA GLY A 76 -21.48 -7.17 -30.78
C GLY A 76 -20.75 -7.88 -31.92
N THR A 77 -21.35 -8.95 -32.45
CA THR A 77 -20.79 -9.73 -33.57
C THR A 77 -21.83 -9.94 -34.66
N LEU A 78 -21.36 -10.12 -35.90
CA LEU A 78 -22.21 -10.48 -37.03
C LEU A 78 -22.73 -11.92 -36.91
N PHE A 79 -23.87 -12.19 -37.53
CA PHE A 79 -24.51 -13.52 -37.59
C PHE A 79 -23.68 -14.59 -38.30
N LYS A 80 -22.76 -14.20 -39.21
CA LYS A 80 -21.89 -15.11 -39.98
C LYS A 80 -22.64 -16.29 -40.62
N GLY A 81 -23.80 -16.02 -41.22
CA GLY A 81 -24.63 -17.01 -41.91
C GLY A 81 -25.52 -17.87 -41.02
N ARG A 82 -25.60 -17.61 -39.71
CA ARG A 82 -26.51 -18.30 -38.79
C ARG A 82 -27.78 -17.51 -38.51
N SER A 83 -28.90 -18.19 -38.30
CA SER A 83 -30.12 -17.55 -37.81
C SER A 83 -30.02 -17.21 -36.31
N ILE A 84 -30.95 -16.36 -35.83
CA ILE A 84 -31.01 -16.03 -34.40
C ILE A 84 -31.37 -17.26 -33.56
N GLU A 85 -32.28 -18.11 -34.05
CA GLU A 85 -32.71 -19.35 -33.42
C GLU A 85 -31.55 -20.33 -33.27
N GLU A 86 -30.71 -20.47 -34.30
CA GLU A 86 -29.51 -21.32 -34.25
C GLU A 86 -28.51 -20.85 -33.20
N ILE A 87 -28.31 -19.53 -33.09
CA ILE A 87 -27.43 -18.94 -32.08
C ILE A 87 -28.02 -19.17 -30.69
N VAL A 88 -29.31 -18.91 -30.49
CA VAL A 88 -30.01 -19.14 -29.22
C VAL A 88 -29.87 -20.60 -28.79
N ALA A 89 -30.19 -21.55 -29.67
CA ALA A 89 -30.07 -22.98 -29.40
C ALA A 89 -28.65 -23.38 -28.98
N LEU A 90 -27.63 -22.85 -29.67
CA LEU A 90 -26.23 -23.09 -29.33
C LEU A 90 -25.87 -22.51 -27.94
N LYS A 91 -26.38 -21.33 -27.60
CA LYS A 91 -26.12 -20.68 -26.31
C LYS A 91 -26.84 -21.38 -25.16
N VAL A 92 -28.10 -21.74 -25.34
CA VAL A 92 -28.88 -22.53 -24.37
C VAL A 92 -28.19 -23.88 -24.13
N ARG A 93 -27.73 -24.58 -25.17
CA ARG A 93 -26.97 -25.84 -25.03
C ARG A 93 -25.70 -25.65 -24.20
N LYS A 94 -24.94 -24.58 -24.45
CA LYS A 94 -23.73 -24.26 -23.67
C LYS A 94 -24.07 -23.94 -22.21
N LEU A 95 -25.08 -23.12 -21.95
CA LEU A 95 -25.53 -22.79 -20.59
C LEU A 95 -25.95 -24.05 -19.83
N ARG A 96 -26.77 -24.93 -20.44
CA ARG A 96 -27.19 -26.22 -19.85
C ARG A 96 -25.99 -27.05 -19.37
N LYS A 97 -24.93 -27.14 -20.18
CA LYS A 97 -23.70 -27.87 -19.81
C LYS A 97 -23.02 -27.30 -18.58
N HIS A 98 -22.98 -25.97 -18.43
CA HIS A 98 -22.35 -25.32 -17.28
C HIS A 98 -23.24 -25.26 -16.04
N PHE A 99 -24.56 -25.28 -16.18
CA PHE A 99 -25.50 -25.35 -15.04
C PHE A 99 -25.29 -26.65 -14.25
N ALA A 100 -25.15 -27.78 -14.94
CA ALA A 100 -24.86 -29.07 -14.31
C ALA A 100 -23.57 -29.04 -13.47
N ARG A 101 -22.53 -28.37 -13.96
CA ARG A 101 -21.25 -28.20 -13.23
C ARG A 101 -21.37 -27.33 -11.98
N LEU A 102 -22.32 -26.41 -11.97
CA LEU A 102 -22.59 -25.50 -10.85
C LEU A 102 -23.63 -26.03 -9.87
N GLY A 103 -24.25 -27.19 -10.16
CA GLY A 103 -25.38 -27.72 -9.39
C GLY A 103 -26.65 -26.87 -9.49
N LEU A 104 -26.83 -26.12 -10.59
CA LEU A 104 -28.02 -25.30 -10.82
C LEU A 104 -29.13 -26.11 -11.54
N SER A 105 -30.38 -25.94 -11.12
CA SER A 105 -31.55 -26.52 -11.81
C SER A 105 -31.69 -25.96 -13.23
N LYS A 106 -32.18 -26.79 -14.16
CA LYS A 106 -32.54 -26.37 -15.52
C LYS A 106 -33.66 -25.33 -15.53
N ASP A 107 -34.45 -25.21 -14.46
CA ASP A 107 -35.54 -24.24 -14.33
C ASP A 107 -35.07 -22.79 -14.30
N PHE A 108 -33.77 -22.56 -14.14
CA PHE A 108 -33.16 -21.24 -14.27
C PHE A 108 -32.95 -20.81 -15.73
N LEU A 109 -33.20 -21.67 -16.73
CA LEU A 109 -33.22 -21.27 -18.13
C LEU A 109 -34.60 -20.75 -18.52
N THR A 110 -34.61 -19.75 -19.39
CA THR A 110 -35.84 -19.15 -19.92
C THR A 110 -35.67 -18.84 -21.39
N GLU A 111 -36.80 -18.65 -22.08
CA GLU A 111 -36.85 -18.14 -23.45
C GLU A 111 -37.92 -17.03 -23.51
N ASN A 112 -37.79 -16.04 -22.62
CA ASN A 112 -38.73 -14.91 -22.55
C ASN A 112 -38.27 -13.79 -23.50
N TYR A 113 -39.06 -13.55 -24.54
CA TYR A 113 -38.83 -12.48 -25.51
C TYR A 113 -39.32 -11.14 -24.96
N LEU A 114 -38.48 -10.11 -25.08
CA LEU A 114 -38.87 -8.72 -24.87
C LEU A 114 -39.04 -8.05 -26.23
N GLN A 115 -40.22 -7.47 -26.45
CA GLN A 115 -40.57 -6.77 -27.69
C GLN A 115 -40.91 -5.30 -27.39
N ASN A 116 -40.82 -4.45 -28.41
CA ASN A 116 -41.16 -3.04 -28.33
C ASN A 116 -42.68 -2.82 -28.28
N PRO A 117 -43.16 -1.69 -27.72
CA PRO A 117 -42.38 -0.57 -27.19
C PRO A 117 -42.03 -0.72 -25.71
N ILE A 118 -40.81 -0.34 -25.34
CA ILE A 118 -40.40 -0.20 -23.94
C ILE A 118 -40.50 1.28 -23.56
N PRO A 119 -41.16 1.63 -22.44
CA PRO A 119 -41.15 3.00 -21.96
C PRO A 119 -39.72 3.47 -21.66
N LYS A 120 -39.38 4.69 -22.08
CA LYS A 120 -38.10 5.31 -21.77
C LYS A 120 -37.98 5.43 -20.24
N PRO A 121 -36.98 4.81 -19.61
CA PRO A 121 -36.83 4.93 -18.17
C PRO A 121 -36.44 6.37 -17.81
N PHE A 122 -37.05 6.90 -16.75
CA PHE A 122 -36.75 8.24 -16.27
C PHE A 122 -35.45 8.21 -15.45
N PHE A 123 -34.44 8.95 -15.92
CA PHE A 123 -33.20 9.14 -15.18
C PHE A 123 -32.84 10.61 -15.06
N ASP A 124 -32.43 11.01 -13.86
CA ASP A 124 -31.80 12.30 -13.64
C ASP A 124 -30.35 12.24 -14.17
N LEU A 125 -30.14 12.80 -15.36
CA LEU A 125 -28.81 12.90 -16.00
C LEU A 125 -27.79 13.64 -15.11
N GLY A 126 -28.24 14.55 -14.25
CA GLY A 126 -27.41 15.23 -13.26
C GLY A 126 -26.86 14.25 -12.23
N LYS A 127 -27.71 13.36 -11.69
CA LYS A 127 -27.29 12.32 -10.73
C LYS A 127 -26.31 11.32 -11.35
N ILE A 128 -26.50 10.92 -12.61
CA ILE A 128 -25.55 10.01 -13.30
C ILE A 128 -24.15 10.62 -13.34
N LYS A 129 -24.03 11.88 -13.80
CA LYS A 129 -22.75 12.58 -13.87
C LYS A 129 -22.13 12.73 -12.49
N VAL A 130 -22.90 13.18 -11.50
CA VAL A 130 -22.40 13.33 -10.12
C VAL A 130 -21.90 11.99 -9.57
N LEU A 131 -22.61 10.89 -9.81
CA LEU A 131 -22.19 9.58 -9.31
C LEU A 131 -20.94 9.07 -10.03
N GLU A 132 -20.90 9.15 -11.37
CA GLU A 132 -19.72 8.83 -12.17
C GLU A 132 -18.49 9.56 -11.61
N GLU A 133 -18.60 10.88 -11.49
CA GLU A 133 -17.56 11.78 -11.03
C GLU A 133 -17.02 11.42 -9.64
N LYS A 134 -17.90 11.11 -8.70
CA LYS A 134 -17.50 10.78 -7.34
C LYS A 134 -16.90 9.38 -7.21
N LEU A 135 -17.30 8.45 -8.08
CA LEU A 135 -16.76 7.08 -8.10
C LEU A 135 -15.46 6.95 -8.89
N MET A 136 -15.07 7.96 -9.69
CA MET A 136 -13.83 7.91 -10.50
C MET A 136 -12.60 7.47 -9.70
N GLY A 137 -11.96 6.40 -10.18
CA GLY A 137 -10.78 5.81 -9.56
C GLY A 137 -11.09 4.95 -8.33
N ARG A 138 -12.34 4.59 -8.08
CA ARG A 138 -12.76 3.81 -6.91
C ARG A 138 -13.30 2.44 -7.31
N ILE A 139 -13.21 1.51 -6.37
CA ILE A 139 -13.89 0.22 -6.43
C ILE A 139 -14.60 -0.03 -5.11
N LEU A 140 -15.92 -0.18 -5.17
CA LEU A 140 -16.79 -0.20 -4.00
C LEU A 140 -17.93 -1.20 -4.18
N PHE A 141 -18.45 -1.69 -3.07
CA PHE A 141 -19.71 -2.42 -3.04
C PHE A 141 -20.91 -1.45 -3.13
N LEU A 142 -22.09 -1.96 -3.53
CA LEU A 142 -23.29 -1.12 -3.63
C LEU A 142 -23.62 -0.41 -2.33
N ASN A 143 -23.49 -1.08 -1.18
CA ASN A 143 -23.77 -0.47 0.12
C ASN A 143 -22.75 0.63 0.49
N GLU A 144 -21.49 0.47 0.10
CA GLU A 144 -20.48 1.53 0.27
C GLU A 144 -20.83 2.74 -0.60
N ILE A 145 -21.38 2.51 -1.80
CA ILE A 145 -21.86 3.56 -2.71
C ILE A 145 -23.09 4.25 -2.13
N ASP A 146 -24.10 3.49 -1.68
CA ASP A 146 -25.32 4.02 -1.05
C ASP A 146 -25.01 4.89 0.18
N GLN A 147 -24.18 4.39 1.10
CA GLN A 147 -23.73 5.17 2.25
C GLN A 147 -22.98 6.44 1.85
N PHE A 148 -22.20 6.37 0.77
CA PHE A 148 -21.44 7.50 0.28
C PHE A 148 -22.34 8.58 -0.34
N ILE A 149 -23.30 8.18 -1.16
CA ILE A 149 -24.30 9.06 -1.81
C ILE A 149 -25.17 9.76 -0.76
N LYS A 150 -25.69 9.00 0.22
CA LYS A 150 -26.47 9.55 1.35
C LYS A 150 -25.70 10.60 2.15
N LYS A 151 -24.41 10.35 2.42
CA LYS A 151 -23.53 11.32 3.10
C LYS A 151 -23.28 12.59 2.31
N LYS A 152 -23.48 12.59 0.99
CA LYS A 152 -23.35 13.77 0.12
C LYS A 152 -24.69 14.45 -0.15
N GLY A 153 -25.76 14.04 0.54
CA GLY A 153 -27.09 14.65 0.42
C GLY A 153 -27.81 14.33 -0.89
N ILE A 154 -27.37 13.31 -1.62
CA ILE A 154 -28.02 12.89 -2.87
C ILE A 154 -29.12 11.89 -2.51
N ASN A 155 -30.39 12.25 -2.75
CA ASN A 155 -31.51 11.34 -2.56
C ASN A 155 -31.67 10.46 -3.80
N ALA A 156 -31.32 9.18 -3.66
CA ALA A 156 -31.58 8.16 -4.66
C ALA A 156 -31.99 6.85 -3.97
N GLY A 157 -32.99 6.16 -4.52
CA GLY A 157 -33.36 4.82 -4.07
C GLY A 157 -32.29 3.79 -4.44
N GLU A 158 -32.25 2.65 -3.74
CA GLU A 158 -31.26 1.59 -4.04
C GLU A 158 -31.36 1.09 -5.49
N ASN A 159 -32.58 0.93 -6.02
CA ASN A 159 -32.82 0.53 -7.41
C ASN A 159 -32.33 1.59 -8.41
N GLU A 160 -32.51 2.88 -8.11
CA GLU A 160 -32.03 3.98 -8.95
C GLU A 160 -30.49 3.97 -9.03
N ILE A 161 -29.79 3.72 -7.91
CA ILE A 161 -28.33 3.61 -7.91
C ILE A 161 -27.86 2.43 -8.78
N GLN A 162 -28.54 1.28 -8.68
CA GLN A 162 -28.21 0.10 -9.51
C GLN A 162 -28.42 0.39 -11.00
N ASP A 163 -29.52 1.05 -11.37
CA ASP A 163 -29.80 1.44 -12.75
C ASP A 163 -28.74 2.42 -13.28
N ILE A 164 -28.36 3.44 -12.49
CA ILE A 164 -27.28 4.37 -12.86
C ILE A 164 -25.95 3.61 -13.07
N LEU A 165 -25.60 2.69 -12.17
CA LEU A 165 -24.39 1.88 -12.30
C LEU A 165 -24.45 0.97 -13.54
N GLN A 166 -25.62 0.46 -13.89
CA GLN A 166 -25.83 -0.31 -15.11
C GLN A 166 -25.67 0.53 -16.37
N ILE A 167 -26.18 1.77 -16.40
CA ILE A 167 -25.92 2.70 -17.49
C ILE A 167 -24.42 2.96 -17.62
N LEU A 168 -23.72 3.26 -16.53
CA LEU A 168 -22.27 3.45 -16.56
C LEU A 168 -21.50 2.20 -17.03
N PHE A 169 -22.02 1.00 -16.72
CA PHE A 169 -21.48 -0.26 -17.22
C PHE A 169 -21.68 -0.40 -18.74
N LEU A 170 -22.89 -0.09 -19.24
CA LEU A 170 -23.23 -0.12 -20.67
C LEU A 170 -22.45 0.92 -21.49
N GLU A 171 -22.17 2.09 -20.89
CA GLU A 171 -21.30 3.14 -21.45
C GLU A 171 -19.80 2.81 -21.33
N ARG A 172 -19.43 1.68 -20.72
CA ARG A 172 -18.04 1.24 -20.45
C ARG A 172 -17.24 2.18 -19.54
N LYS A 173 -17.93 3.01 -18.74
CA LYS A 173 -17.34 3.88 -17.72
C LYS A 173 -17.21 3.20 -16.37
N CYS A 174 -17.97 2.13 -16.12
CA CYS A 174 -17.89 1.32 -14.91
C CYS A 174 -17.62 -0.15 -15.27
N GLN A 175 -16.77 -0.82 -14.49
CA GLN A 175 -16.68 -2.27 -14.48
C GLN A 175 -17.51 -2.83 -13.34
N ARG A 176 -18.29 -3.86 -13.64
CA ARG A 176 -18.94 -4.70 -12.63
C ARG A 176 -18.22 -6.03 -12.54
N LEU A 177 -17.70 -6.33 -11.36
CA LEU A 177 -16.91 -7.53 -11.08
C LEU A 177 -17.60 -8.36 -10.00
N PRO A 178 -17.71 -9.69 -10.14
CA PRO A 178 -18.08 -10.51 -8.99
C PRO A 178 -16.99 -10.37 -7.93
N SER A 179 -17.37 -10.22 -6.67
CA SER A 179 -16.36 -9.99 -5.61
C SER A 179 -15.50 -11.23 -5.38
N ILE A 180 -16.07 -12.42 -5.60
CA ILE A 180 -15.33 -13.67 -5.78
C ILE A 180 -15.64 -14.22 -7.15
N CYS A 181 -14.59 -14.39 -7.95
CA CYS A 181 -14.64 -14.91 -9.30
C CYS A 181 -14.08 -16.34 -9.35
N PHE A 182 -14.50 -17.09 -10.37
CA PHE A 182 -13.96 -18.39 -10.71
C PHE A 182 -13.10 -18.25 -11.97
N GLU A 183 -11.84 -18.65 -11.88
CA GLU A 183 -10.95 -18.80 -13.02
C GLU A 183 -11.39 -20.00 -13.90
N LYS A 184 -10.86 -20.09 -15.13
CA LYS A 184 -11.27 -21.12 -16.11
C LYS A 184 -11.03 -22.55 -15.61
N ASP A 185 -10.04 -22.74 -14.75
CA ASP A 185 -9.69 -24.00 -14.10
C ASP A 185 -10.47 -24.27 -12.80
N GLY A 186 -11.40 -23.39 -12.44
CA GLY A 186 -12.22 -23.51 -11.23
C GLY A 186 -11.60 -22.92 -9.96
N ARG A 187 -10.36 -22.42 -10.01
CA ARG A 187 -9.75 -21.69 -8.88
C ARG A 187 -10.53 -20.42 -8.58
N LYS A 188 -10.59 -20.03 -7.31
CA LYS A 188 -11.35 -18.86 -6.86
C LYS A 188 -10.41 -17.72 -6.57
N ILE A 189 -10.84 -16.50 -6.88
CA ILE A 189 -10.08 -15.28 -6.56
C ILE A 189 -11.01 -14.19 -6.08
N CYS A 190 -10.63 -13.54 -4.98
CA CYS A 190 -11.30 -12.35 -4.49
C CYS A 190 -10.87 -11.13 -5.32
N HIS A 191 -11.78 -10.46 -6.03
CA HIS A 191 -11.47 -9.25 -6.81
C HIS A 191 -11.22 -8.02 -5.92
N ARG A 192 -11.57 -8.09 -4.63
CA ARG A 192 -11.28 -7.02 -3.66
C ARG A 192 -9.83 -7.05 -3.17
N CYS A 193 -9.33 -8.21 -2.75
CA CYS A 193 -8.01 -8.34 -2.11
C CYS A 193 -7.03 -9.24 -2.87
N GLY A 194 -7.44 -9.96 -3.91
CA GLY A 194 -6.59 -10.87 -4.67
C GLY A 194 -6.34 -12.23 -4.01
N GLN A 195 -6.90 -12.49 -2.82
CA GLN A 195 -6.77 -13.76 -2.11
C GLN A 195 -7.40 -14.93 -2.90
N ARG A 196 -6.75 -16.10 -2.85
CA ARG A 196 -7.13 -17.33 -3.55
C ARG A 196 -7.43 -18.51 -2.60
N GLU A 197 -6.73 -18.57 -1.47
CA GLU A 197 -6.77 -19.74 -0.57
C GLU A 197 -7.79 -19.59 0.56
N ARG A 198 -7.88 -18.40 1.15
CA ARG A 198 -8.83 -18.08 2.24
C ARG A 198 -10.22 -17.72 1.73
N ILE A 199 -10.80 -18.63 0.95
CA ILE A 199 -12.14 -18.52 0.37
C ILE A 199 -12.97 -19.72 0.81
N LEU A 200 -13.85 -19.51 1.79
CA LEU A 200 -14.71 -20.57 2.30
C LEU A 200 -16.02 -20.65 1.51
N SER A 201 -16.56 -21.85 1.44
CA SER A 201 -17.89 -22.12 0.90
C SER A 201 -18.92 -21.97 2.01
N ILE A 202 -20.00 -21.26 1.71
CA ILE A 202 -21.16 -21.07 2.59
C ILE A 202 -22.46 -21.31 1.80
N VAL A 203 -23.58 -21.44 2.49
CA VAL A 203 -24.91 -21.36 1.87
C VAL A 203 -25.41 -19.92 2.04
N CYS A 204 -25.85 -19.29 0.95
CA CYS A 204 -26.31 -17.91 1.03
C CYS A 204 -27.66 -17.82 1.74
N ALA A 205 -27.71 -17.12 2.86
CA ALA A 205 -28.96 -16.88 3.59
C ALA A 205 -30.04 -16.15 2.77
N SER A 206 -29.67 -15.41 1.72
CA SER A 206 -30.61 -14.63 0.91
C SER A 206 -31.22 -15.42 -0.25
N CYS A 207 -30.50 -16.38 -0.85
CA CYS A 207 -30.98 -17.10 -2.04
C CYS A 207 -30.89 -18.61 -1.95
N GLY A 208 -30.39 -19.17 -0.85
CA GLY A 208 -30.25 -20.62 -0.63
C GLY A 208 -29.15 -21.30 -1.46
N LEU A 209 -28.53 -20.59 -2.41
CA LEU A 209 -27.50 -21.15 -3.27
C LEU A 209 -26.13 -21.19 -2.59
N LYS A 210 -25.26 -22.09 -3.05
CA LYS A 210 -23.86 -22.16 -2.65
C LYS A 210 -23.16 -20.82 -2.98
N CYS A 211 -22.52 -20.23 -1.99
CA CYS A 211 -21.84 -18.95 -2.10
C CYS A 211 -20.43 -19.10 -1.52
N TYR A 212 -19.57 -18.14 -1.85
CA TYR A 212 -18.22 -18.11 -1.32
C TYR A 212 -18.00 -16.76 -0.66
N HIS A 213 -17.25 -16.75 0.44
CA HIS A 213 -16.82 -15.53 1.09
C HIS A 213 -15.31 -15.52 1.33
N CYS A 214 -14.72 -14.32 1.34
CA CYS A 214 -13.28 -14.14 1.55
C CYS A 214 -13.00 -13.74 3.00
N GLU A 215 -12.29 -14.59 3.74
CA GLU A 215 -11.99 -14.36 5.15
C GLU A 215 -11.12 -13.12 5.37
N GLU A 216 -10.19 -12.87 4.45
CA GLU A 216 -9.28 -11.72 4.49
C GLU A 216 -10.01 -10.37 4.40
N CYS A 217 -11.18 -10.33 3.75
CA CYS A 217 -11.93 -9.10 3.57
C CYS A 217 -12.92 -8.81 4.71
N ILE A 218 -13.18 -9.75 5.62
CA ILE A 218 -14.25 -9.65 6.62
C ILE A 218 -14.16 -8.34 7.41
N ALA A 219 -12.97 -7.98 7.89
CA ALA A 219 -12.74 -6.76 8.67
C ALA A 219 -13.00 -5.46 7.90
N LEU A 220 -12.98 -5.49 6.57
CA LEU A 220 -13.18 -4.33 5.68
C LEU A 220 -14.59 -4.28 5.08
N GLY A 221 -15.43 -5.28 5.36
CA GLY A 221 -16.69 -5.55 4.68
C GLY A 221 -16.61 -6.86 3.90
N GLU A 222 -17.56 -7.76 4.18
CA GLU A 222 -17.56 -9.10 3.63
C GLU A 222 -17.59 -9.08 2.09
N SER A 223 -16.70 -9.86 1.47
CA SER A 223 -16.65 -10.04 0.02
C SER A 223 -17.26 -11.39 -0.32
N ARG A 224 -18.45 -11.39 -0.95
CA ARG A 224 -19.19 -12.61 -1.32
C ARG A 224 -19.27 -12.80 -2.83
N SER A 225 -19.33 -14.04 -3.30
CA SER A 225 -19.54 -14.35 -4.73
C SER A 225 -20.88 -13.84 -5.26
N CYS A 226 -21.89 -13.65 -4.39
CA CYS A 226 -23.19 -13.09 -4.74
C CYS A 226 -23.25 -11.54 -4.73
N GLN A 227 -22.14 -10.88 -4.39
CA GLN A 227 -22.05 -9.43 -4.36
C GLN A 227 -21.15 -8.93 -5.49
N PRO A 228 -21.53 -7.86 -6.20
CA PRO A 228 -20.65 -7.20 -7.14
C PRO A 228 -19.82 -6.09 -6.50
N LEU A 229 -18.63 -5.90 -7.07
CA LEU A 229 -17.81 -4.70 -6.92
C LEU A 229 -17.97 -3.85 -8.18
N TYR A 230 -18.20 -2.56 -7.98
CA TYR A 230 -18.28 -1.56 -9.02
C TYR A 230 -16.98 -0.77 -9.04
N GLY A 231 -16.16 -1.00 -10.07
CA GLY A 231 -14.90 -0.32 -10.29
C GLY A 231 -15.03 0.72 -11.40
N VAL A 232 -14.98 2.01 -11.06
CA VAL A 232 -14.97 3.10 -12.04
C VAL A 232 -13.52 3.51 -12.24
N PRO A 233 -12.89 3.27 -13.40
CA PRO A 233 -11.53 3.71 -13.67
C PRO A 233 -11.38 5.20 -13.41
N GLY A 234 -10.20 5.63 -12.94
CA GLY A 234 -9.92 7.05 -12.87
C GLY A 234 -9.87 7.60 -14.30
N GLY A 235 -10.80 8.47 -14.68
CA GLY A 235 -10.71 9.20 -15.95
C GLY A 235 -9.57 10.23 -15.92
N ARG A 236 -8.99 10.52 -17.08
CA ARG A 236 -8.23 11.76 -17.26
C ARG A 236 -9.27 12.87 -17.21
N ARG A 237 -9.57 13.39 -16.02
CA ARG A 237 -10.15 14.71 -16.00
C ARG A 237 -9.10 15.57 -16.67
N ALA A 238 -9.45 16.16 -17.80
CA ALA A 238 -8.93 17.47 -18.13
C ALA A 238 -9.44 18.42 -17.04
N TYR A 239 -9.07 18.19 -15.77
CA TYR A 239 -8.74 19.32 -14.95
C TYR A 239 -7.65 19.96 -15.74
N LYS A 240 -8.02 21.08 -16.36
CA LYS A 240 -7.11 22.17 -16.58
C LYS A 240 -6.53 22.50 -15.20
N LEU A 241 -5.65 21.64 -14.66
CA LEU A 241 -4.43 22.18 -14.10
C LEU A 241 -3.97 23.09 -15.23
N PRO A 242 -3.87 24.42 -15.01
CA PRO A 242 -3.37 25.28 -16.05
C PRO A 242 -2.15 24.59 -16.65
N HIS A 243 -1.94 24.67 -17.95
CA HIS A 243 -0.77 24.09 -18.63
C HIS A 243 0.59 24.63 -18.10
N THR A 244 0.60 25.23 -16.90
CA THR A 244 1.73 25.44 -16.01
C THR A 244 2.46 24.15 -15.73
N SER A 245 3.73 24.14 -16.16
CA SER A 245 4.81 23.39 -15.52
C SER A 245 4.63 23.40 -14.00
N ILE A 246 4.32 22.23 -13.43
CA ILE A 246 4.36 22.04 -11.98
C ILE A 246 5.82 21.80 -11.63
N THR A 247 6.39 22.69 -10.84
CA THR A 247 7.73 22.51 -10.26
C THR A 247 7.55 22.38 -8.75
N PRO A 248 8.15 21.36 -8.10
CA PRO A 248 8.05 21.21 -6.66
C PRO A 248 8.91 22.27 -5.98
N VAL A 249 8.37 22.89 -4.94
CA VAL A 249 9.13 23.76 -4.03
C VAL A 249 10.00 22.87 -3.14
N MET A 250 11.31 23.09 -3.15
CA MET A 250 12.26 22.30 -2.37
C MET A 250 12.84 23.16 -1.25
N ASP A 251 12.53 22.82 0.00
CA ASP A 251 13.10 23.48 1.19
C ASP A 251 14.58 23.11 1.42
N VAL A 252 15.09 22.11 0.70
CA VAL A 252 16.44 21.56 0.85
C VAL A 252 17.11 21.38 -0.51
N GLN A 253 18.42 21.67 -0.56
CA GLN A 253 19.22 21.37 -1.73
C GLN A 253 19.53 19.87 -1.78
N LEU A 254 19.21 19.23 -2.90
CA LEU A 254 19.53 17.82 -3.12
C LEU A 254 21.05 17.61 -3.24
N SER A 255 21.56 16.55 -2.62
CA SER A 255 22.94 16.09 -2.83
C SER A 255 23.13 15.59 -4.27
N LEU A 256 24.39 15.39 -4.70
CA LEU A 256 24.68 14.88 -6.04
C LEU A 256 23.96 13.54 -6.32
N ALA A 257 24.09 12.58 -5.40
CA ALA A 257 23.41 11.29 -5.48
C ALA A 257 21.88 11.42 -5.58
N GLN A 258 21.30 12.37 -4.83
CA GLN A 258 19.86 12.64 -4.88
C GLN A 258 19.43 13.30 -6.20
N LYS A 259 20.24 14.23 -6.74
CA LYS A 259 19.98 14.89 -8.02
C LYS A 259 19.99 13.89 -9.18
N GLU A 260 21.00 13.03 -9.23
CA GLU A 260 21.10 11.98 -10.24
C GLU A 260 19.92 11.02 -10.16
N ALA A 261 19.57 10.55 -8.95
CA ALA A 261 18.41 9.70 -8.75
C ALA A 261 17.10 10.38 -9.14
N SER A 262 16.92 11.66 -8.81
CA SER A 262 15.73 12.42 -9.15
C SER A 262 15.58 12.60 -10.66
N ALA A 263 16.68 12.89 -11.37
CA ALA A 263 16.71 12.98 -12.83
C ALA A 263 16.35 11.64 -13.49
N ALA A 264 16.95 10.53 -13.00
CA ALA A 264 16.65 9.19 -13.49
C ALA A 264 15.19 8.77 -13.25
N LEU A 265 14.60 9.15 -12.11
CA LEU A 265 13.18 8.90 -11.83
C LEU A 265 12.26 9.74 -12.72
N ARG A 266 12.63 10.99 -13.00
CA ARG A 266 11.90 11.83 -13.97
C ARG A 266 11.92 11.19 -15.36
N GLN A 267 13.07 10.67 -15.81
CA GLN A 267 13.14 9.97 -17.09
C GLN A 267 12.31 8.67 -17.10
N PHE A 268 12.34 7.91 -16.01
CA PHE A 268 11.56 6.68 -15.87
C PHE A 268 10.04 6.90 -16.06
N VAL A 269 9.48 7.98 -15.52
CA VAL A 269 8.05 8.26 -15.69
C VAL A 269 7.65 8.69 -17.11
N LEU A 270 8.63 8.92 -17.99
CA LEU A 270 8.44 9.21 -19.41
C LEU A 270 8.56 7.95 -20.28
N GLN A 271 9.33 6.94 -19.88
CA GLN A 271 9.58 5.72 -20.65
C GLN A 271 8.37 4.78 -20.64
N PRO A 272 7.70 4.47 -21.77
CA PRO A 272 6.46 3.69 -21.76
C PRO A 272 6.64 2.21 -21.40
N GLU A 273 7.80 1.60 -21.67
CA GLU A 273 8.08 0.17 -21.53
C GLU A 273 8.23 -0.22 -20.05
N GLN A 274 8.90 0.61 -19.25
CA GLN A 274 9.19 0.30 -17.84
C GLN A 274 8.02 0.70 -16.94
N ARG A 275 7.43 -0.25 -16.21
CA ARG A 275 6.27 0.03 -15.33
C ARG A 275 6.64 0.24 -13.87
N GLU A 276 7.75 -0.32 -13.43
CA GLU A 276 8.13 -0.36 -12.03
C GLU A 276 9.62 -0.06 -11.88
N LYS A 277 9.97 0.66 -10.80
CA LYS A 277 11.35 1.03 -10.47
C LYS A 277 11.60 0.84 -8.98
N LEU A 278 12.73 0.25 -8.63
CA LEU A 278 13.22 0.21 -7.25
C LEU A 278 14.16 1.39 -7.01
N VAL A 279 13.99 2.07 -5.88
CA VAL A 279 14.97 3.01 -5.32
C VAL A 279 15.51 2.38 -4.05
N TRP A 280 16.74 1.89 -4.13
CA TRP A 280 17.47 1.36 -2.99
C TRP A 280 18.36 2.45 -2.43
N ALA A 281 17.93 3.04 -1.33
CA ALA A 281 18.56 4.23 -0.80
C ALA A 281 18.88 4.09 0.69
N ALA A 282 20.10 4.49 1.05
CA ALA A 282 20.63 4.43 2.40
C ALA A 282 19.68 5.04 3.44
N CYS A 283 19.75 4.54 4.68
CA CYS A 283 19.01 5.13 5.79
C CYS A 283 19.41 6.60 5.97
N GLY A 284 18.44 7.52 5.89
CA GLY A 284 18.70 8.96 5.92
C GLY A 284 19.07 9.59 4.57
N ALA A 285 18.91 8.88 3.45
CA ALA A 285 19.21 9.41 2.11
C ALA A 285 18.16 10.39 1.54
N GLY A 286 17.09 10.74 2.25
CA GLY A 286 16.01 11.60 1.72
C GLY A 286 15.26 10.97 0.53
N LYS A 287 14.79 9.72 0.70
CA LYS A 287 14.16 8.92 -0.37
C LYS A 287 12.91 9.54 -0.96
N THR A 288 12.16 10.30 -0.17
CA THR A 288 10.87 10.83 -0.61
C THR A 288 11.06 12.04 -1.52
N GLU A 289 11.93 12.99 -1.14
CA GLU A 289 12.24 14.20 -1.90
C GLU A 289 12.70 13.92 -3.33
N VAL A 290 13.51 12.87 -3.53
CA VAL A 290 14.02 12.53 -4.88
C VAL A 290 12.89 12.17 -5.85
N THR A 291 11.72 11.78 -5.35
CA THR A 291 10.56 11.43 -6.18
C THR A 291 9.72 12.65 -6.61
N PHE A 292 9.93 13.82 -6.00
CA PHE A 292 9.07 14.99 -6.23
C PHE A 292 9.13 15.48 -7.68
N GLN A 293 10.30 15.45 -8.33
CA GLN A 293 10.40 15.80 -9.75
C GLN A 293 9.63 14.82 -10.66
N ALA A 294 9.66 13.52 -10.35
CA ALA A 294 8.87 12.52 -11.08
C ALA A 294 7.36 12.70 -10.85
N ALA A 295 6.95 13.04 -9.63
CA ALA A 295 5.56 13.38 -9.32
C ALA A 295 5.12 14.64 -10.07
N ALA A 296 5.94 15.69 -10.07
CA ALA A 296 5.70 16.94 -10.77
C ALA A 296 5.54 16.75 -12.28
N GLU A 297 6.38 15.90 -12.89
CA GLU A 297 6.27 15.52 -14.31
C GLU A 297 4.96 14.79 -14.63
N VAL A 298 4.46 13.94 -13.72
CA VAL A 298 3.17 13.26 -13.89
C VAL A 298 2.00 14.24 -13.70
N LEU A 299 2.07 15.11 -12.69
CA LEU A 299 1.04 16.11 -12.42
C LEU A 299 0.93 17.15 -13.54
N SER A 300 2.06 17.60 -14.09
CA SER A 300 2.11 18.56 -15.23
C SER A 300 1.39 18.02 -16.47
N ARG A 301 1.27 16.69 -16.59
CA ARG A 301 0.55 16.01 -17.68
C ARG A 301 -0.92 15.69 -17.32
N GLY A 302 -1.45 16.28 -16.25
CA GLY A 302 -2.80 16.02 -15.74
C GLY A 302 -2.96 14.65 -15.06
N GLY A 303 -1.85 14.01 -14.69
CA GLY A 303 -1.84 12.72 -14.01
C GLY A 303 -2.10 12.83 -12.50
N ARG A 304 -2.36 11.70 -11.86
CA ARG A 304 -2.57 11.59 -10.41
C ARG A 304 -1.49 10.77 -9.74
N VAL A 305 -1.08 11.21 -8.55
CA VAL A 305 0.01 10.61 -7.78
C VAL A 305 -0.49 10.09 -6.43
N LEU A 306 -0.11 8.86 -6.09
CA LEU A 306 -0.33 8.26 -4.78
C LEU A 306 1.02 8.11 -4.06
N PHE A 307 1.14 8.68 -2.87
CA PHE A 307 2.17 8.35 -1.90
C PHE A 307 1.58 7.36 -0.89
N ALA A 308 1.98 6.10 -0.98
CA ALA A 308 1.51 5.03 -0.11
C ALA A 308 2.57 4.66 0.92
N MET A 309 2.14 4.41 2.17
CA MET A 309 3.01 3.95 3.25
C MET A 309 2.35 2.83 4.06
N PRO A 310 3.09 1.82 4.56
CA PRO A 310 2.48 0.72 5.31
C PRO A 310 1.88 1.13 6.65
N ARG A 311 2.44 2.17 7.28
CA ARG A 311 2.07 2.65 8.61
C ARG A 311 1.42 4.02 8.55
N ARG A 312 0.61 4.32 9.57
CA ARG A 312 -0.08 5.62 9.70
C ARG A 312 0.83 6.71 10.25
N THR A 313 1.57 6.36 11.30
CA THR A 313 2.63 7.15 11.94
C THR A 313 3.35 8.18 11.06
N PRO A 314 4.02 7.82 9.95
CA PRO A 314 4.80 8.79 9.18
C PRO A 314 3.95 9.62 8.21
N LEU A 315 2.67 9.28 8.07
CA LEU A 315 1.79 9.85 7.05
C LEU A 315 1.52 11.36 7.24
N PRO A 316 1.30 11.88 8.47
CA PRO A 316 1.13 13.32 8.68
C PRO A 316 2.36 14.15 8.26
N ASP A 317 3.57 13.67 8.53
CA ASP A 317 4.81 14.34 8.11
C ASP A 317 4.91 14.40 6.58
N ILE A 318 4.76 13.25 5.92
CA ILE A 318 4.76 13.19 4.45
C ILE A 318 3.67 14.08 3.86
N PHE A 319 2.47 14.09 4.43
CA PHE A 319 1.39 14.95 3.97
C PHE A 319 1.75 16.44 4.06
N ASN A 320 2.35 16.88 5.17
CA ASN A 320 2.77 18.27 5.34
C ASN A 320 3.92 18.65 4.40
N ARG A 321 4.88 17.75 4.15
CA ARG A 321 5.95 17.93 3.16
C ARG A 321 5.40 18.03 1.74
N LEU A 322 4.45 17.18 1.36
CA LEU A 322 3.79 17.24 0.06
C LEU A 322 3.01 18.55 -0.14
N LYS A 323 2.32 19.03 0.91
CA LYS A 323 1.64 20.33 0.86
C LYS A 323 2.59 21.50 0.63
N ARG A 324 3.74 21.50 1.31
CA ARG A 324 4.78 22.53 1.11
C ARG A 324 5.43 22.43 -0.28
N ALA A 325 5.69 21.22 -0.75
CA ALA A 325 6.32 21.01 -2.05
C ALA A 325 5.39 21.29 -3.24
N PHE A 326 4.08 21.09 -3.07
CA PHE A 326 3.08 21.26 -4.13
C PHE A 326 1.93 22.19 -3.68
N PRO A 327 2.19 23.46 -3.35
CA PRO A 327 1.17 24.40 -2.86
C PRO A 327 0.06 24.65 -3.88
N GLN A 328 0.35 24.49 -5.17
CA GLN A 328 -0.58 24.67 -6.29
C GLN A 328 -1.45 23.43 -6.58
N VAL A 329 -1.23 22.32 -5.87
CA VAL A 329 -1.89 21.04 -6.14
C VAL A 329 -2.72 20.59 -4.93
N PRO A 330 -3.99 20.20 -5.09
CA PRO A 330 -4.77 19.63 -4.00
C PRO A 330 -4.17 18.31 -3.47
N VAL A 331 -3.60 18.38 -2.26
CA VAL A 331 -3.09 17.22 -1.52
C VAL A 331 -4.12 16.72 -0.50
N LYS A 332 -4.40 15.42 -0.48
CA LYS A 332 -5.28 14.77 0.52
C LYS A 332 -4.56 13.68 1.29
N MET A 333 -4.91 13.51 2.56
CA MET A 333 -4.43 12.43 3.42
C MET A 333 -5.57 11.43 3.72
N ILE A 334 -5.31 10.13 3.60
CA ILE A 334 -6.29 9.07 3.87
C ILE A 334 -5.68 7.97 4.73
N HIS A 335 -6.23 7.78 5.93
CA HIS A 335 -5.90 6.71 6.89
C HIS A 335 -7.18 6.12 7.51
N GLY A 336 -7.04 5.14 8.41
CA GLY A 336 -8.16 4.40 8.99
C GLY A 336 -9.21 5.26 9.70
N GLU A 337 -8.79 6.36 10.32
CA GLU A 337 -9.63 7.31 11.07
C GLU A 337 -10.11 8.50 10.23
N THR A 338 -9.69 8.63 8.98
CA THR A 338 -10.18 9.70 8.11
C THR A 338 -11.69 9.55 7.91
N LYS A 339 -12.46 10.61 8.23
CA LYS A 339 -13.93 10.62 8.09
C LYS A 339 -14.35 10.53 6.62
N ASP A 340 -13.77 11.37 5.75
CA ASP A 340 -14.00 11.33 4.29
C ASP A 340 -12.90 10.54 3.57
N LYS A 341 -13.05 9.21 3.53
CA LYS A 341 -12.16 8.28 2.81
C LYS A 341 -12.27 8.38 1.28
N PHE A 342 -13.24 9.16 0.79
CA PHE A 342 -13.57 9.32 -0.62
C PHE A 342 -13.13 10.67 -1.18
N SER A 343 -12.43 11.48 -0.37
CA SER A 343 -11.87 12.75 -0.81
C SER A 343 -11.09 12.62 -2.12
N HIS A 344 -11.31 13.59 -3.01
CA HIS A 344 -10.62 13.71 -4.28
C HIS A 344 -9.40 14.62 -4.13
N GLY A 345 -8.32 14.27 -4.81
CA GLY A 345 -7.07 15.01 -4.89
C GLY A 345 -6.18 14.42 -5.98
N GLU A 346 -5.38 15.29 -6.59
CA GLU A 346 -4.35 14.99 -7.59
C GLU A 346 -3.18 14.28 -6.92
N ILE A 347 -2.84 14.68 -5.68
CA ILE A 347 -1.91 13.97 -4.81
C ILE A 347 -2.68 13.39 -3.62
N ILE A 348 -2.51 12.08 -3.40
CA ILE A 348 -3.05 11.38 -2.23
C ILE A 348 -1.89 10.79 -1.44
N ALA A 349 -1.79 11.13 -0.15
CA ALA A 349 -0.97 10.42 0.82
C ALA A 349 -1.86 9.43 1.59
N ALA A 350 -1.57 8.13 1.53
CA ALA A 350 -2.42 7.13 2.18
C ALA A 350 -1.67 5.97 2.82
N THR A 351 -2.30 5.33 3.80
CA THR A 351 -1.81 4.01 4.23
C THR A 351 -2.12 2.95 3.18
N THR A 352 -1.28 1.93 3.03
CA THR A 352 -1.44 0.85 2.04
C THR A 352 -2.82 0.16 2.12
N HIS A 353 -3.38 0.03 3.31
CA HIS A 353 -4.74 -0.50 3.50
C HIS A 353 -5.83 0.34 2.82
N GLN A 354 -5.67 1.66 2.77
CA GLN A 354 -6.65 2.54 2.10
C GLN A 354 -6.57 2.41 0.58
N VAL A 355 -5.47 1.86 0.06
CA VAL A 355 -5.30 1.60 -1.39
C VAL A 355 -6.32 0.57 -1.91
N LEU A 356 -6.88 -0.27 -1.03
CA LEU A 356 -7.94 -1.24 -1.36
C LEU A 356 -9.24 -0.62 -1.89
N ARG A 357 -9.42 0.69 -1.76
CA ARG A 357 -10.60 1.42 -2.29
C ARG A 357 -10.38 2.00 -3.68
N PHE A 358 -9.16 1.91 -4.21
CA PHE A 358 -8.81 2.50 -5.50
C PHE A 358 -8.75 1.46 -6.62
N TYR A 359 -9.07 1.93 -7.82
CA TYR A 359 -9.14 1.12 -9.03
C TYR A 359 -8.74 1.95 -10.25
N SER A 360 -7.62 1.60 -10.89
CA SER A 360 -7.07 2.32 -12.04
C SER A 360 -7.08 3.85 -11.85
N ALA A 361 -6.65 4.31 -10.68
CA ALA A 361 -6.82 5.69 -10.22
C ALA A 361 -5.60 6.57 -10.45
N PHE A 362 -4.40 5.99 -10.38
CA PHE A 362 -3.13 6.73 -10.32
C PHE A 362 -2.23 6.44 -11.51
N ASP A 363 -1.59 7.49 -12.02
CA ASP A 363 -0.58 7.44 -13.06
C ASP A 363 0.82 7.19 -12.48
N LEU A 364 1.02 7.56 -11.21
CA LEU A 364 2.22 7.23 -10.44
C LEU A 364 1.84 6.82 -9.02
N ILE A 365 2.39 5.70 -8.57
CA ILE A 365 2.35 5.28 -7.16
C ILE A 365 3.79 5.27 -6.64
N ILE A 366 4.04 6.01 -5.59
CA ILE A 366 5.28 5.99 -4.83
C ILE A 366 4.97 5.26 -3.53
N LEU A 367 5.54 4.08 -3.38
CA LEU A 367 5.36 3.25 -2.20
C LEU A 367 6.63 3.30 -1.37
N ASP A 368 6.57 4.00 -0.24
CA ASP A 368 7.68 4.10 0.69
C ASP A 368 7.65 2.96 1.71
N GLU A 369 8.82 2.60 2.21
CA GLU A 369 9.01 1.54 3.21
C GLU A 369 8.42 0.19 2.80
N VAL A 370 8.64 -0.25 1.56
CA VAL A 370 8.12 -1.55 1.08
C VAL A 370 8.55 -2.77 1.91
N ASP A 371 9.65 -2.63 2.66
CA ASP A 371 10.17 -3.64 3.59
C ASP A 371 9.42 -3.68 4.93
N ALA A 372 8.55 -2.70 5.23
CA ALA A 372 7.87 -2.62 6.50
C ALA A 372 6.60 -3.48 6.57
N TYR A 373 6.40 -4.12 7.72
CA TYR A 373 5.11 -4.70 8.08
C TYR A 373 4.04 -3.60 8.17
N PRO A 374 2.80 -3.83 7.68
CA PRO A 374 2.27 -5.11 7.16
C PRO A 374 2.41 -5.32 5.65
N TYR A 375 3.06 -4.42 4.92
CA TYR A 375 3.11 -4.51 3.46
C TYR A 375 3.97 -5.68 2.96
N LYS A 376 5.17 -5.87 3.54
CA LYS A 376 6.13 -6.88 3.06
C LYS A 376 5.55 -8.31 2.97
N ASP A 377 4.65 -8.65 3.89
CA ASP A 377 4.09 -10.00 4.03
C ASP A 377 2.61 -10.09 3.61
N SER A 378 2.09 -9.06 2.93
CA SER A 378 0.67 -9.01 2.54
C SER A 378 0.48 -8.96 1.03
N SER A 379 0.15 -10.13 0.46
CA SER A 379 -0.27 -10.27 -0.94
C SER A 379 -1.50 -9.41 -1.25
N MET A 380 -2.39 -9.19 -0.27
CA MET A 380 -3.54 -8.30 -0.38
C MET A 380 -3.12 -6.86 -0.67
N LEU A 381 -2.18 -6.32 0.12
CA LEU A 381 -1.75 -4.93 -0.03
C LEU A 381 -0.97 -4.73 -1.33
N GLN A 382 -0.14 -5.69 -1.72
CA GLN A 382 0.55 -5.70 -3.01
C GLN A 382 -0.44 -5.73 -4.18
N PHE A 383 -1.50 -6.54 -4.09
CA PHE A 383 -2.58 -6.59 -5.08
C PHE A 383 -3.32 -5.25 -5.16
N ALA A 384 -3.64 -4.64 -4.02
CA ALA A 384 -4.32 -3.36 -3.95
C ALA A 384 -3.53 -2.26 -4.68
N VAL A 385 -2.22 -2.17 -4.44
CA VAL A 385 -1.32 -1.21 -5.09
C VAL A 385 -1.31 -1.41 -6.61
N ARG A 386 -1.13 -2.66 -7.07
CA ARG A 386 -1.14 -2.97 -8.51
C ARG A 386 -2.47 -2.64 -9.19
N ARG A 387 -3.60 -2.88 -8.52
CA ARG A 387 -4.95 -2.58 -9.03
C ARG A 387 -5.27 -1.09 -9.03
N ALA A 388 -4.76 -0.33 -8.05
CA ALA A 388 -4.94 1.11 -7.97
C ALA A 388 -4.17 1.85 -9.08
N ARG A 389 -3.11 1.26 -9.61
CA ARG A 389 -2.34 1.79 -10.75
C ARG A 389 -3.16 1.71 -12.04
N ARG A 390 -3.15 2.77 -12.83
CA ARG A 390 -3.66 2.74 -14.22
C ARG A 390 -2.86 1.76 -15.08
N LYS A 391 -3.46 1.28 -16.18
CA LYS A 391 -2.78 0.38 -17.14
C LYS A 391 -1.42 0.92 -17.60
N ALA A 392 -1.35 2.23 -17.90
CA ALA A 392 -0.13 2.91 -18.31
C ALA A 392 0.69 3.51 -17.15
N GLY A 393 0.18 3.46 -15.92
CA GLY A 393 0.79 4.10 -14.77
C GLY A 393 2.10 3.43 -14.32
N LYS A 394 2.78 4.06 -13.38
CA LYS A 394 4.10 3.67 -12.88
C LYS A 394 4.07 3.36 -11.37
N ILE A 395 4.98 2.52 -10.91
CA ILE A 395 5.24 2.32 -9.47
C ILE A 395 6.72 2.58 -9.17
N ILE A 396 6.98 3.38 -8.16
CA ILE A 396 8.30 3.56 -7.58
C ILE A 396 8.27 2.92 -6.18
N TYR A 397 9.12 1.94 -5.95
CA TYR A 397 9.31 1.30 -4.65
C TYR A 397 10.51 1.95 -3.93
N LEU A 398 10.31 2.50 -2.73
CA LEU A 398 11.39 3.08 -1.94
C LEU A 398 11.70 2.17 -0.74
N THR A 399 12.97 1.80 -0.56
CA THR A 399 13.43 1.06 0.62
C THR A 399 14.93 1.25 0.85
N ALA A 400 15.36 1.08 2.10
CA ALA A 400 16.78 0.96 2.43
C ALA A 400 17.26 -0.50 2.46
N THR A 401 16.33 -1.45 2.56
CA THR A 401 16.60 -2.86 2.85
C THR A 401 15.68 -3.71 1.98
N PRO A 402 15.90 -3.79 0.66
CA PRO A 402 15.09 -4.61 -0.22
C PRO A 402 15.18 -6.08 0.22
N SER A 403 14.03 -6.73 0.33
CA SER A 403 13.90 -8.12 0.79
C SER A 403 12.78 -8.84 0.04
N GLY A 404 12.70 -10.17 0.20
CA GLY A 404 11.65 -11.00 -0.38
C GLY A 404 11.53 -10.87 -1.90
N GLU A 405 10.29 -10.78 -2.39
CA GLU A 405 9.97 -10.73 -3.82
C GLU A 405 10.66 -9.55 -4.55
N ILE A 406 10.76 -8.38 -3.91
CA ILE A 406 11.37 -7.19 -4.53
C ILE A 406 12.86 -7.42 -4.78
N TYR A 407 13.57 -8.02 -3.82
CA TYR A 407 14.98 -8.36 -3.97
C TYR A 407 15.20 -9.41 -5.06
N GLU A 408 14.37 -10.45 -5.09
CA GLU A 408 14.45 -11.52 -6.09
C GLU A 408 14.20 -11.01 -7.51
N ARG A 409 13.18 -10.15 -7.70
CA ARG A 409 12.88 -9.52 -8.99
C ARG A 409 14.02 -8.61 -9.46
N TRP A 410 14.63 -7.87 -8.54
CA TRP A 410 15.83 -7.09 -8.86
C TRP A 410 17.01 -7.99 -9.26
N ARG A 411 17.28 -9.05 -8.49
CA ARG A 411 18.36 -10.02 -8.76
C ARG A 411 18.20 -10.69 -10.13
N LYS A 412 16.96 -11.01 -10.52
CA LYS A 412 16.61 -11.57 -11.83
C LYS A 412 16.55 -10.54 -12.97
N ARG A 413 16.87 -9.26 -12.70
CA ARG A 413 16.80 -8.12 -13.65
C ARG A 413 15.39 -7.84 -14.18
N GLU A 414 14.35 -8.32 -13.49
CA GLU A 414 12.93 -8.03 -13.80
C GLU A 414 12.49 -6.67 -13.25
N LEU A 415 13.21 -6.14 -12.26
CA LEU A 415 12.97 -4.84 -11.65
C LEU A 415 14.25 -4.01 -11.68
N SER A 416 14.25 -2.93 -12.47
CA SER A 416 15.41 -2.04 -12.52
C SER A 416 15.53 -1.18 -11.26
N CYS A 417 16.77 -0.85 -10.86
CA CYS A 417 17.07 -0.22 -9.58
C CYS A 417 17.91 1.05 -9.77
N ILE A 418 17.59 2.08 -8.99
CA ILE A 418 18.43 3.27 -8.76
C ILE A 418 18.93 3.17 -7.32
N LYS A 419 20.26 3.23 -7.14
CA LYS A 419 20.87 3.21 -5.82
C LYS A 419 21.24 4.62 -5.36
N ILE A 420 20.98 4.92 -4.09
CA ILE A 420 21.45 6.14 -3.42
C ILE A 420 22.24 5.70 -2.18
N PRO A 421 23.55 5.46 -2.32
CA PRO A 421 24.32 4.83 -1.25
C PRO A 421 24.74 5.81 -0.14
N ALA A 422 24.69 7.12 -0.41
CA ALA A 422 25.05 8.17 0.54
C ALA A 422 23.82 8.79 1.24
N ARG A 423 24.05 9.35 2.44
CA ARG A 423 23.05 10.18 3.13
C ARG A 423 22.91 11.56 2.48
N HIS A 424 21.80 12.25 2.77
CA HIS A 424 21.52 13.57 2.21
C HIS A 424 22.62 14.62 2.53
N HIS A 425 23.28 14.52 3.68
CA HIS A 425 24.39 15.39 4.07
C HIS A 425 25.76 14.98 3.52
N GLY A 426 25.87 13.86 2.80
CA GLY A 426 27.12 13.41 2.15
C GLY A 426 28.17 12.80 3.09
N TYR A 427 27.77 12.27 4.24
CA TYR A 427 28.66 11.48 5.11
C TYR A 427 28.27 10.00 5.07
N PRO A 428 29.21 9.08 5.37
CA PRO A 428 28.92 7.66 5.34
C PRO A 428 27.90 7.26 6.41
N LEU A 429 27.28 6.11 6.20
CA LEU A 429 26.45 5.45 7.20
C LEU A 429 27.34 5.00 8.37
N PRO A 430 26.87 5.12 9.62
CA PRO A 430 27.63 4.70 10.78
C PRO A 430 27.75 3.18 10.81
N GLU A 431 28.98 2.68 10.75
CA GLU A 431 29.26 1.26 10.81
C GLU A 431 29.16 0.74 12.25
N PRO A 432 28.34 -0.30 12.50
CA PRO A 432 28.16 -0.80 13.85
C PRO A 432 29.41 -1.54 14.36
N LYS A 433 29.85 -1.18 15.57
CA LYS A 433 30.79 -1.99 16.35
C LYS A 433 30.06 -3.19 16.95
N ILE A 434 30.54 -4.39 16.68
CA ILE A 434 29.98 -5.62 17.25
C ILE A 434 30.71 -5.93 18.56
N VAL A 435 29.97 -5.99 19.65
CA VAL A 435 30.49 -6.28 21.00
C VAL A 435 29.89 -7.59 21.48
N VAL A 436 30.75 -8.50 21.92
CA VAL A 436 30.34 -9.81 22.45
C VAL A 436 30.45 -9.79 23.97
N GLU A 437 29.32 -9.93 24.66
CA GLU A 437 29.27 -9.94 26.12
C GLU A 437 28.53 -11.20 26.61
N LYS A 438 29.30 -12.20 27.06
CA LYS A 438 28.77 -13.52 27.47
C LYS A 438 27.89 -13.46 28.72
N LYS A 439 28.07 -12.44 29.58
CA LYS A 439 27.26 -12.22 30.78
C LYS A 439 25.88 -11.63 30.45
N LEU A 440 25.68 -11.13 29.23
CA LEU A 440 24.39 -10.59 28.78
C LEU A 440 23.39 -11.74 28.60
N ARG A 441 22.63 -12.04 29.66
CA ARG A 441 21.62 -13.11 29.69
C ARG A 441 20.22 -12.52 29.74
N ARG A 442 19.30 -13.10 28.97
CA ARG A 442 17.86 -12.84 29.04
C ARG A 442 17.25 -13.63 30.21
N ALA A 443 17.69 -13.37 31.43
CA ALA A 443 17.22 -14.11 32.60
C ALA A 443 15.93 -13.50 33.18
N SER A 444 15.03 -14.36 33.66
CA SER A 444 13.79 -14.00 34.36
C SER A 444 13.96 -13.82 35.88
N LYS A 445 15.16 -14.08 36.43
CA LYS A 445 15.54 -13.79 37.81
C LYS A 445 16.92 -13.13 37.82
N GLY A 446 16.99 -11.89 38.30
CA GLY A 446 18.21 -11.08 38.33
C GLY A 446 18.59 -10.56 36.95
N PHE A 447 18.33 -9.28 36.71
CA PHE A 447 18.69 -8.61 35.48
C PHE A 447 19.89 -7.70 35.76
N ASN A 448 21.07 -8.08 35.27
CA ASN A 448 22.29 -7.30 35.44
C ASN A 448 22.71 -6.73 34.08
N ILE A 449 22.84 -5.40 34.02
CA ILE A 449 23.47 -4.72 32.89
C ILE A 449 24.99 -4.92 33.00
N PRO A 450 25.66 -5.47 31.98
CA PRO A 450 27.12 -5.59 31.98
C PRO A 450 27.83 -4.23 32.03
N GLU A 451 29.00 -4.18 32.67
CA GLU A 451 29.82 -2.96 32.81
C GLU A 451 30.12 -2.29 31.46
N ILE A 452 30.42 -3.09 30.42
CA ILE A 452 30.61 -2.58 29.06
C ILE A 452 29.42 -1.76 28.53
N VAL A 453 28.18 -2.08 28.92
CA VAL A 453 27.01 -1.30 28.51
C VAL A 453 26.97 0.05 29.23
N VAL A 454 27.39 0.07 30.50
CA VAL A 454 27.51 1.29 31.30
C VAL A 454 28.61 2.19 30.71
N ASP A 455 29.76 1.62 30.35
CA ASP A 455 30.86 2.35 29.71
C ASP A 455 30.42 3.00 28.38
N LEU A 456 29.64 2.29 27.57
CA LEU A 456 29.09 2.84 26.32
C LEU A 456 28.10 3.99 26.56
N ILE A 457 27.37 3.97 27.69
CA ILE A 457 26.50 5.07 28.11
C ILE A 457 27.37 6.27 28.49
N HIS A 458 28.41 6.10 29.31
CA HIS A 458 29.32 7.20 29.67
C HIS A 458 30.05 7.76 28.43
N GLU A 459 30.55 6.91 27.52
CA GLU A 459 31.16 7.33 26.25
C GLU A 459 30.20 8.22 25.43
N THR A 460 28.91 7.87 25.43
CA THR A 460 27.89 8.62 24.68
C THR A 460 27.50 9.93 25.36
N LEU A 461 27.24 9.90 26.67
CA LEU A 461 26.71 11.05 27.40
C LEU A 461 27.79 12.07 27.77
N GLU A 462 28.96 11.62 28.23
CA GLU A 462 30.06 12.50 28.67
C GLU A 462 31.05 12.76 27.54
N GLY A 463 31.45 11.71 26.82
CA GLY A 463 32.44 11.81 25.75
C GLY A 463 31.89 12.55 24.53
N ASP A 464 30.77 12.06 23.99
CA ASP A 464 30.18 12.60 22.76
C ASP A 464 29.16 13.74 23.01
N LEU A 465 28.77 13.97 24.27
CA LEU A 465 27.70 14.89 24.65
C LEU A 465 26.43 14.68 23.79
N SER A 466 26.01 13.42 23.70
CA SER A 466 24.95 12.96 22.80
C SER A 466 23.91 12.11 23.54
N GLN A 467 22.69 12.07 23.03
CA GLN A 467 21.65 11.19 23.58
C GLN A 467 21.88 9.74 23.12
N LEU A 468 21.38 8.77 23.90
CA LEU A 468 21.48 7.35 23.57
C LEU A 468 20.10 6.72 23.33
N LEU A 469 19.94 6.08 22.17
CA LEU A 469 18.78 5.26 21.86
C LEU A 469 19.14 3.77 21.95
N ILE A 470 18.53 3.07 22.90
CA ILE A 470 18.75 1.64 23.16
C ILE A 470 17.59 0.82 22.59
N PHE A 471 17.86 -0.10 21.67
CA PHE A 471 16.89 -1.07 21.16
C PHE A 471 16.99 -2.41 21.89
N VAL A 472 15.85 -2.99 22.26
CA VAL A 472 15.74 -4.29 22.94
C VAL A 472 14.60 -5.14 22.35
N PRO A 473 14.67 -6.48 22.39
CA PRO A 473 13.76 -7.31 21.58
C PRO A 473 12.35 -7.48 22.16
N SER A 474 12.09 -7.12 23.42
CA SER A 474 10.79 -7.34 24.06
C SER A 474 10.38 -6.23 25.03
N VAL A 475 9.07 -6.08 25.26
CA VAL A 475 8.51 -5.06 26.17
C VAL A 475 9.03 -5.25 27.59
N PHE A 476 9.10 -6.51 28.02
CA PHE A 476 9.71 -6.90 29.29
C PHE A 476 11.14 -6.34 29.43
N LEU A 477 11.98 -6.53 28.42
CA LEU A 477 13.35 -6.03 28.45
C LEU A 477 13.41 -4.50 28.40
N ALA A 478 12.50 -3.82 27.71
CA ALA A 478 12.51 -2.35 27.67
C ALA A 478 12.27 -1.73 29.05
N ILE A 479 11.35 -2.32 29.81
CA ILE A 479 11.05 -1.91 31.18
C ILE A 479 12.24 -2.22 32.09
N HIS A 480 12.67 -3.49 32.15
CA HIS A 480 13.71 -3.90 33.09
C HIS A 480 15.08 -3.30 32.81
N VAL A 481 15.46 -3.10 31.53
CA VAL A 481 16.69 -2.38 31.19
C VAL A 481 16.61 -0.94 31.67
N ALA A 482 15.50 -0.24 31.45
CA ALA A 482 15.36 1.14 31.89
C ALA A 482 15.36 1.28 33.42
N GLU A 483 14.67 0.40 34.13
CA GLU A 483 14.65 0.36 35.60
C GLU A 483 16.04 0.08 36.16
N GLU A 484 16.72 -0.94 35.64
CA GLU A 484 18.04 -1.31 36.11
C GLU A 484 19.07 -0.23 35.81
N LEU A 485 19.04 0.37 34.62
CA LEU A 485 19.90 1.51 34.32
C LEU A 485 19.64 2.67 35.29
N ASN A 486 18.38 3.06 35.54
CA ASN A 486 18.07 4.09 36.54
C ASN A 486 18.56 3.73 37.97
N ARG A 487 18.65 2.44 38.31
CA ARG A 487 19.11 1.97 39.62
C ARG A 487 20.64 2.01 39.75
N ILE A 488 21.35 1.52 38.73
CA ILE A 488 22.81 1.35 38.79
C ILE A 488 23.57 2.60 38.39
N THR A 489 22.96 3.48 37.61
CA THR A 489 23.66 4.64 37.07
C THR A 489 23.38 5.89 37.90
N GLN A 490 24.39 6.39 38.62
CA GLN A 490 24.46 7.79 39.04
C GLN A 490 24.87 8.61 37.81
N LEU A 491 23.95 8.77 36.85
CA LEU A 491 24.29 9.42 35.59
C LEU A 491 24.68 10.90 35.83
N PRO A 492 25.75 11.37 35.16
CA PRO A 492 26.34 12.69 35.39
C PRO A 492 25.47 13.81 34.79
N PRO A 493 25.34 15.01 35.40
CA PRO A 493 24.45 16.09 34.93
C PRO A 493 24.47 16.34 33.41
N PHE A 494 23.29 16.42 32.78
CA PHE A 494 23.09 16.53 31.34
C PHE A 494 22.11 17.68 31.14
N ASN A 495 22.57 18.79 30.56
CA ASN A 495 21.74 20.00 30.34
C ASN A 495 20.93 20.46 31.57
N ASN A 496 21.52 20.53 32.77
CA ASN A 496 20.82 20.94 34.02
C ASN A 496 19.56 20.12 34.34
N PHE A 497 19.51 18.86 33.92
CA PHE A 497 18.32 18.02 34.05
C PHE A 497 18.12 17.48 35.48
N ASN A 498 16.90 17.67 36.01
CA ASN A 498 16.49 17.31 37.38
C ASN A 498 15.46 16.16 37.43
N GLY A 499 15.36 15.35 36.36
CA GLY A 499 14.35 14.29 36.22
C GLY A 499 14.91 12.87 36.04
N ARG A 500 14.10 11.96 35.51
CA ARG A 500 14.51 10.57 35.20
C ARG A 500 15.41 10.52 33.97
N TRP A 501 16.59 9.96 34.15
CA TRP A 501 17.62 9.87 33.13
C TRP A 501 17.31 8.90 32.00
N VAL A 502 16.66 7.79 32.36
CA VAL A 502 16.32 6.71 31.45
C VAL A 502 14.81 6.55 31.41
N GLU A 503 14.23 6.67 30.23
CA GLU A 503 12.82 6.36 29.97
C GLU A 503 12.72 5.14 29.05
N TYR A 504 11.57 4.48 29.05
CA TYR A 504 11.29 3.41 28.11
C TYR A 504 10.00 3.66 27.32
N SER A 505 9.92 3.05 26.13
CA SER A 505 8.70 3.06 25.33
C SER A 505 8.55 1.84 24.43
N HIS A 506 7.30 1.41 24.20
CA HIS A 506 6.95 0.30 23.33
C HIS A 506 5.68 0.59 22.53
N GLY A 507 5.33 -0.26 21.55
CA GLY A 507 4.23 0.00 20.61
C GLY A 507 2.81 0.06 21.21
N ARG A 508 2.63 -0.14 22.51
CA ARG A 508 1.35 -0.07 23.24
C ARG A 508 1.37 0.97 24.38
N ASP A 509 2.43 1.75 24.47
CA ASP A 509 2.63 2.78 25.48
C ASP A 509 1.74 3.99 25.13
N GLU A 510 0.83 4.37 26.03
CA GLU A 510 -0.11 5.48 25.82
C GLU A 510 0.63 6.82 25.73
N ASP A 511 1.72 6.97 26.49
CA ASP A 511 2.56 8.16 26.52
C ASP A 511 3.69 8.15 25.48
N ARG A 512 3.64 7.22 24.52
CA ARG A 512 4.69 7.05 23.50
C ARG A 512 4.99 8.33 22.73
N GLU A 513 3.95 9.06 22.34
CA GLU A 513 4.08 10.31 21.58
C GLU A 513 4.70 11.42 22.44
N LEU A 514 4.27 11.52 23.70
CA LEU A 514 4.79 12.51 24.66
C LEU A 514 6.26 12.24 24.97
N LYS A 515 6.61 11.02 25.37
CA LYS A 515 8.01 10.62 25.62
C LYS A 515 8.88 10.86 24.39
N ARG A 516 8.32 10.71 23.19
CA ARG A 516 9.04 11.01 21.95
C ARG A 516 9.37 12.47 21.79
N GLU A 517 8.40 13.34 21.98
CA GLU A 517 8.63 14.78 21.90
C GLU A 517 9.67 15.25 22.94
N ARG A 518 9.55 14.75 24.16
CA ARG A 518 10.51 15.01 25.25
C ARG A 518 11.92 14.53 24.91
N PHE A 519 12.07 13.33 24.34
CA PHE A 519 13.36 12.82 23.90
C PHE A 519 13.96 13.68 22.78
N ILE A 520 13.17 14.08 21.78
CA ILE A 520 13.64 14.95 20.68
C ILE A 520 14.12 16.31 21.19
N LYS A 521 13.46 16.85 22.22
CA LYS A 521 13.83 18.11 22.88
C LYS A 521 15.07 17.98 23.78
N GLY A 522 15.62 16.78 23.95
CA GLY A 522 16.74 16.54 24.86
C GLY A 522 16.36 16.61 26.33
N GLU A 523 15.08 16.45 26.68
CA GLU A 523 14.63 16.50 28.07
C GLU A 523 15.12 15.30 28.88
N PHE A 524 15.51 14.19 28.26
CA PHE A 524 16.20 13.11 28.95
C PHE A 524 17.20 12.43 27.99
N PRO A 525 18.33 11.92 28.51
CA PRO A 525 19.44 11.50 27.68
C PRO A 525 19.33 10.08 27.13
N VAL A 526 18.64 9.15 27.80
CA VAL A 526 18.60 7.74 27.41
C VAL A 526 17.16 7.25 27.21
N LEU A 527 16.91 6.63 26.06
CA LEU A 527 15.63 6.02 25.74
C LEU A 527 15.80 4.54 25.40
N VAL A 528 15.08 3.67 26.11
CA VAL A 528 15.01 2.24 25.83
C VAL A 528 13.74 1.89 25.07
N THR A 529 13.82 1.17 23.95
CA THR A 529 12.63 0.86 23.15
C THR A 529 12.67 -0.47 22.41
N THR A 530 11.50 -1.05 22.18
CA THR A 530 11.32 -2.30 21.42
C THR A 530 11.08 -2.11 19.94
N THR A 531 10.50 -0.98 19.58
CA THR A 531 10.10 -0.71 18.21
C THR A 531 11.14 0.17 17.56
N LEU A 532 11.38 -0.01 16.26
CA LEU A 532 11.91 1.07 15.43
C LEU A 532 11.01 2.29 15.65
N TRP A 533 11.47 3.22 16.49
CA TRP A 533 10.81 4.49 16.69
C TRP A 533 10.61 5.15 15.34
N GLU A 534 9.55 5.91 15.22
CA GLU A 534 8.88 6.19 13.95
C GLU A 534 9.87 6.58 12.84
N ARG A 535 9.89 5.78 11.77
CA ARG A 535 10.65 6.09 10.56
C ARG A 535 10.15 7.44 10.03
N GLY A 536 11.04 8.38 9.76
CA GLY A 536 10.70 9.75 9.35
C GLY A 536 11.06 10.86 10.35
N ILE A 537 11.30 10.54 11.62
CA ILE A 537 11.73 11.53 12.62
C ILE A 537 13.25 11.45 12.84
N THR A 538 13.89 12.61 12.95
CA THR A 538 15.32 12.76 13.21
C THR A 538 15.52 13.30 14.63
N VAL A 539 16.19 12.52 15.47
CA VAL A 539 16.62 12.97 16.80
C VAL A 539 17.99 13.66 16.64
N PRO A 540 18.17 14.90 17.12
CA PRO A 540 19.46 15.56 17.12
C PRO A 540 20.49 14.78 17.94
N ARG A 541 21.75 14.72 17.48
CA ARG A 541 22.90 14.19 18.25
C ARG A 541 22.60 12.90 19.02
N VAL A 542 22.27 11.83 18.29
CA VAL A 542 21.93 10.53 18.89
C VAL A 542 22.91 9.43 18.46
N ASN A 543 23.38 8.67 19.44
CA ASN A 543 24.06 7.38 19.24
C ASN A 543 23.06 6.23 19.44
N VAL A 544 23.38 5.05 18.89
CA VAL A 544 22.47 3.89 18.93
C VAL A 544 23.16 2.68 19.53
N LEU A 545 22.47 2.03 20.47
CA LEU A 545 22.85 0.75 21.02
C LEU A 545 21.74 -0.27 20.73
N VAL A 546 22.07 -1.38 20.06
CA VAL A 546 21.16 -2.54 19.97
C VAL A 546 21.62 -3.56 20.98
N LEU A 547 20.87 -3.67 22.08
CA LEU A 547 21.14 -4.61 23.16
C LEU A 547 20.38 -5.91 22.91
N PHE A 548 21.05 -7.05 23.14
CA PHE A 548 20.58 -8.36 22.70
C PHE A 548 20.43 -8.45 21.17
N ALA A 549 21.39 -7.89 20.43
CA ALA A 549 21.45 -7.94 18.97
C ALA A 549 21.55 -9.36 18.40
N ASP A 550 21.77 -10.36 19.26
CA ASP A 550 21.76 -11.78 18.94
C ASP A 550 20.36 -12.42 18.92
N ALA A 551 19.29 -11.63 19.19
CA ALA A 551 17.88 -12.00 19.04
C ALA A 551 17.43 -12.06 17.58
N GLU A 552 17.97 -12.98 16.78
CA GLU A 552 17.69 -13.05 15.33
C GLU A 552 16.20 -13.23 14.97
N GLU A 553 15.38 -13.71 15.91
CA GLU A 553 13.93 -13.81 15.75
C GLU A 553 13.22 -12.45 15.68
N ILE A 554 13.82 -11.40 16.25
CA ILE A 554 13.30 -10.02 16.21
C ILE A 554 14.23 -9.10 15.39
N PHE A 555 15.54 -9.25 15.54
CA PHE A 555 16.57 -8.42 14.95
C PHE A 555 17.23 -9.11 13.76
N ASP A 556 16.43 -9.24 12.70
CA ASP A 556 16.96 -9.60 11.38
C ASP A 556 17.89 -8.51 10.82
N GLU A 557 18.59 -8.84 9.74
CA GLU A 557 19.51 -7.91 9.06
C GLU A 557 18.85 -6.56 8.72
N ALA A 558 17.60 -6.58 8.24
CA ALA A 558 16.90 -5.37 7.83
C ALA A 558 16.58 -4.49 9.06
N ALA A 559 16.14 -5.08 10.17
CA ALA A 559 15.90 -4.38 11.42
C ALA A 559 17.20 -3.72 11.94
N LEU A 560 18.32 -4.45 11.94
CA LEU A 560 19.61 -3.94 12.39
C LEU A 560 20.11 -2.75 11.55
N ILE A 561 20.01 -2.82 10.22
CA ILE A 561 20.36 -1.69 9.33
C ILE A 561 19.49 -0.46 9.61
N GLN A 562 18.20 -0.67 9.89
CA GLN A 562 17.25 0.41 10.17
C GLN A 562 17.48 1.03 11.55
N MET A 563 17.91 0.25 12.54
CA MET A 563 18.31 0.72 13.87
C MET A 563 19.61 1.53 13.79
N ALA A 564 20.66 0.97 13.18
CA ALA A 564 21.92 1.66 12.94
C ALA A 564 21.71 2.98 12.16
N GLY A 565 20.80 2.95 11.20
CA GLY A 565 20.37 4.10 10.41
C GLY A 565 19.69 5.23 11.18
N ARG A 566 19.52 5.13 12.51
CA ARG A 566 19.02 6.21 13.38
C ARG A 566 20.12 7.12 13.90
N ALA A 567 21.34 6.62 14.07
CA ALA A 567 22.48 7.42 14.46
C ALA A 567 22.95 8.30 13.30
N GLY A 568 23.49 9.48 13.63
CA GLY A 568 24.19 10.35 12.66
C GLY A 568 23.31 11.03 11.60
N ARG A 569 22.01 11.23 11.85
CA ARG A 569 21.07 11.75 10.83
C ARG A 569 21.15 13.26 10.59
N THR A 570 21.70 14.01 11.53
CA THR A 570 21.79 15.48 11.45
C THR A 570 23.10 15.92 10.83
N SER A 571 23.09 16.93 9.95
CA SER A 571 24.33 17.49 9.37
C SER A 571 25.31 18.01 10.43
N SER A 572 24.81 18.47 11.59
CA SER A 572 25.63 18.95 12.71
C SER A 572 26.28 17.81 13.53
N TYR A 573 25.80 16.57 13.38
CA TYR A 573 26.36 15.40 14.02
C TYR A 573 26.17 14.18 13.10
N PRO A 574 26.93 14.12 11.99
CA PRO A 574 26.75 13.09 10.98
C PRO A 574 27.39 11.75 11.37
N MET A 575 28.27 11.75 12.36
CA MET A 575 29.14 10.63 12.76
C MET A 575 28.68 9.93 14.04
N GLY A 576 27.38 9.73 14.20
CA GLY A 576 26.84 9.05 15.38
C GLY A 576 27.34 7.61 15.50
N LYS A 577 27.62 7.16 16.71
CA LYS A 577 28.14 5.81 16.97
C LYS A 577 27.02 4.78 17.04
N VAL A 578 27.34 3.55 16.64
CA VAL A 578 26.42 2.42 16.68
C VAL A 578 27.11 1.20 17.27
N TRP A 579 26.44 0.54 18.22
CA TRP A 579 26.90 -0.72 18.80
C TRP A 579 25.84 -1.81 18.69
N PHE A 580 26.27 -3.00 18.28
CA PHE A 580 25.47 -4.23 18.36
C PHE A 580 26.06 -5.11 19.46
N VAL A 581 25.35 -5.21 20.60
CA VAL A 581 25.80 -5.96 21.77
C VAL A 581 24.97 -7.23 21.89
N GLY A 582 25.62 -8.39 21.95
CA GLY A 582 24.98 -9.69 22.10
C GLY A 582 25.89 -10.71 22.79
N SER A 583 25.34 -11.84 23.22
CA SER A 583 26.14 -12.91 23.85
C SER A 583 27.04 -13.66 22.87
N ARG A 584 26.75 -13.53 21.57
CA ARG A 584 27.46 -14.13 20.44
C ARG A 584 27.30 -13.26 19.20
N VAL A 585 28.20 -13.45 18.22
CA VAL A 585 28.06 -12.82 16.89
C VAL A 585 27.11 -13.64 16.03
N THR A 586 26.09 -13.01 15.44
CA THR A 586 25.12 -13.67 14.55
C THR A 586 25.36 -13.37 13.08
N LYS A 587 24.71 -14.15 12.20
CA LYS A 587 24.76 -13.91 10.74
C LYS A 587 24.11 -12.56 10.42
N SER A 588 22.99 -12.25 11.05
CA SER A 588 22.28 -10.98 10.86
C SER A 588 23.16 -9.76 11.20
N MET A 589 23.92 -9.80 12.30
CA MET A 589 24.86 -8.73 12.67
C MET A 589 25.97 -8.54 11.63
N LYS A 590 26.63 -9.63 11.20
CA LYS A 590 27.70 -9.58 10.18
C LYS A 590 27.17 -9.05 8.85
N SER A 591 26.01 -9.54 8.43
CA SER A 591 25.39 -9.17 7.16
C SER A 591 24.96 -7.70 7.15
N ALA A 592 24.39 -7.20 8.26
CA ALA A 592 24.00 -5.80 8.41
C ALA A 592 25.23 -4.87 8.34
N ARG A 593 26.30 -5.18 9.08
CA ARG A 593 27.56 -4.42 9.03
C ARG A 593 28.16 -4.43 7.62
N GLY A 594 28.24 -5.60 6.98
CA GLY A 594 28.77 -5.75 5.63
C GLY A 594 28.00 -4.96 4.58
N LYS A 595 26.66 -4.93 4.64
CA LYS A 595 25.84 -4.11 3.74
C LYS A 595 26.03 -2.61 3.94
N ILE A 596 26.14 -2.16 5.18
CA ILE A 596 26.42 -0.75 5.48
C ILE A 596 27.78 -0.36 4.91
N HIS A 597 28.80 -1.19 5.15
CA HIS A 597 30.15 -0.99 4.63
C HIS A 597 30.18 -0.96 3.10
N GLN A 598 29.49 -1.88 2.43
CA GLN A 598 29.38 -1.91 0.97
C GLN A 598 28.73 -0.62 0.42
N LEU A 599 27.70 -0.09 1.08
CA LEU A 599 27.10 1.19 0.68
C LEU A 599 28.09 2.35 0.87
N ASN A 600 28.88 2.36 1.94
CA ASN A 600 29.89 3.39 2.15
C ASN A 600 30.98 3.36 1.06
N ILE A 601 31.46 2.17 0.68
CA ILE A 601 32.40 2.00 -0.43
C ILE A 601 31.76 2.50 -1.74
N GLU A 602 30.55 2.04 -2.07
CA GLU A 602 29.86 2.45 -3.31
C GLU A 602 29.63 3.98 -3.35
N ALA A 603 29.37 4.60 -2.20
CA ALA A 603 29.25 6.06 -2.09
C ALA A 603 30.58 6.78 -2.29
N SER A 604 31.68 6.22 -1.77
CA SER A 604 33.04 6.74 -1.94
C SER A 604 33.47 6.71 -3.41
N GLU A 605 33.36 5.54 -4.05
CA GLU A 605 33.74 5.32 -5.45
C GLU A 605 33.00 6.24 -6.43
N LYS A 606 31.73 6.56 -6.12
CA LYS A 606 30.89 7.45 -6.93
C LYS A 606 31.09 8.94 -6.60
N GLY A 607 31.96 9.29 -5.66
CA GLY A 607 32.20 10.68 -5.27
C GLY A 607 31.01 11.32 -4.55
N PHE A 608 30.18 10.53 -3.88
CA PHE A 608 28.99 11.04 -3.16
C PHE A 608 29.28 11.43 -1.71
N LEU A 609 30.48 11.14 -1.21
CA LEU A 609 30.93 11.50 0.14
C LEU A 609 31.75 12.79 0.12
N LYS A 610 31.59 13.61 1.17
CA LYS A 610 32.43 14.78 1.41
C LYS A 610 33.84 14.35 1.86
N PRO A 611 34.87 15.19 1.67
CA PRO A 611 36.24 14.90 2.08
C PRO A 611 36.37 14.47 3.56
N GLU A 612 35.65 15.12 4.48
CA GLU A 612 35.67 14.78 5.91
C GLU A 612 35.05 13.41 6.18
N GLY A 613 34.02 13.05 5.40
CA GLY A 613 33.40 11.72 5.46
C GLY A 613 34.33 10.62 4.95
N LEU A 614 35.15 10.90 3.94
CA LEU A 614 36.15 9.96 3.42
C LEU A 614 37.28 9.72 4.44
N GLN A 615 37.77 10.78 5.09
CA GLN A 615 38.77 10.64 6.16
C GLN A 615 38.26 9.76 7.30
N TRP A 616 37.00 9.91 7.69
CA TRP A 616 36.40 9.06 8.72
C TRP A 616 36.29 7.59 8.28
N LEU A 617 35.86 7.34 7.05
CA LEU A 617 35.76 5.99 6.50
C LEU A 617 37.13 5.29 6.50
N ASN A 618 38.18 6.00 6.08
CA ASN A 618 39.54 5.46 5.99
C ASN A 618 40.19 5.27 7.38
N GLY A 619 40.00 6.23 8.30
CA GLY A 619 40.60 6.15 9.65
C GLY A 619 39.95 5.11 10.58
N TRP A 620 38.87 4.45 10.16
CA TRP A 620 38.21 3.40 10.94
C TRP A 620 38.95 2.05 10.85
N GLU A 621 39.53 1.71 9.69
CA GLU A 621 40.33 0.49 9.52
C GLU A 621 41.59 0.51 10.38
N ASP A 622 42.27 1.67 10.46
CA ASP A 622 43.45 1.86 11.31
C ASP A 622 43.12 1.69 12.80
N LYS A 623 41.96 2.18 13.26
CA LYS A 623 41.52 2.03 14.66
C LYS A 623 41.06 0.61 15.03
N VAL A 624 40.53 -0.16 14.08
CA VAL A 624 40.12 -1.57 14.32
C VAL A 624 41.33 -2.51 14.37
N ASN A 625 42.41 -2.21 13.64
CA ASN A 625 43.65 -2.98 13.72
C ASN A 625 44.46 -2.68 15.00
N CYS A 626 44.42 -1.46 15.53
CA CYS A 626 45.04 -1.16 16.84
C CYS A 626 44.38 -1.89 18.01
N LEU A 627 43.07 -2.18 17.97
CA LEU A 627 42.34 -2.89 19.03
C LEU A 627 42.47 -4.42 18.99
N LYS A 628 43.12 -4.99 17.96
CA LYS A 628 43.45 -6.42 17.92
C LYS A 628 44.87 -6.73 18.43
N ASN A 629 45.70 -5.70 18.56
CA ASN A 629 47.10 -5.79 18.97
C ASN A 629 47.37 -5.11 20.32
N GLY A 630 46.33 -4.85 21.12
CA GLY A 630 46.42 -4.26 22.46
C GLY A 630 45.69 -5.10 23.48
#